data_AF-A0A4U6R1Z5-F1
#
_entry.id   AF-A0A4U6R1Z5-F1
#
_cell.length_a   1.000
_cell.length_b   1.000
_cell.length_c   1.000
_cell.angle_alpha   90.00
_cell.angle_beta   90.00
_cell.angle_gamma   90.00
#
_symmetry.space_group_name_H-M   'P 1'
#
loop_
_entity.id
_entity.type
_entity.pdbx_description
1 polymer ?
#
loop_
_entity_poly.entity_id
_entity_poly.type
_entity_poly.pdbx_seq_one_letter_code
_entity_poly.pdbx_strand_id
1 'polypeptide(L)'
;MAFNTGLSGLRAASVDLDVTGNNIANASTVGFKGSKAQFGDLYASGFLSAGSNPVGDGVRVQDVKQSFGQGNISFTDNGLDLAINGDGFFVLNNGGEVRYSRAGQFGIDKDGYVTNNQNMRVQGFVADDDGNLSGIRGDLQVETDNLAPRRTTNLRSDLNLDSRETVLERRVADMGDFSVAPPATGFPPETFQITYEDGSVVSVPINGETPSDPNFSAADVVDVLNGQEGLSASATTTYEGMSEANLQQAISDGNFAFNLAVGGVTVPVDTTGVSDPQSLVNAINDAQAPTISASLTGGALRLIDNRGNNLTASYNSTNYSQGPDTAVGTVRPQADREITDIASTGVATNLTDSWDARTIEITNQFSPLDQRTYNHATSTSIYDSLGNSHEITQFYVKQPSPGNGVGVSEWSVYLQIDGEFVAGTDQNPYQARFDQDGNLASVNGDPNGEILVDDWIPKDADGTPNGADGPPAPGETVTTPIPDPPTTSAFVVDLGNTTQYGSEFGVNDQRQNGFATGRLSGLDVSDQGVLFARYTNGQSQSLGQVALASFNNTNGLSPVGETTWVETFESGQPIIGAPDSGTLGSIKASSIEESNVDLSAELVNLIIAQRNYQANAKTIETSDAVTQTIINLR
;
A
#
# COMPACT_ATOMS: atom_id res chain seq x y z
N MET A 1 20.13 87.59 -1.64
CA MET A 1 20.48 86.68 -0.54
C MET A 1 19.21 86.18 0.18
N ALA A 2 18.47 87.01 0.92
CA ALA A 2 17.24 86.59 1.63
C ALA A 2 16.17 85.93 0.71
N PHE A 3 16.01 86.42 -0.52
CA PHE A 3 15.08 85.85 -1.51
C PHE A 3 15.46 84.42 -1.94
N ASN A 4 16.76 84.13 -2.12
CA ASN A 4 17.22 82.78 -2.50
C ASN A 4 17.07 81.79 -1.35
N THR A 5 17.40 82.21 -0.12
CA THR A 5 17.19 81.40 1.09
C THR A 5 15.71 81.07 1.27
N GLY A 6 14.82 82.07 1.18
CA GLY A 6 13.37 81.86 1.26
C GLY A 6 12.80 80.98 0.13
N LEU A 7 13.26 81.17 -1.11
CA LEU A 7 12.85 80.34 -2.25
C LEU A 7 13.31 78.89 -2.12
N SER A 8 14.53 78.66 -1.63
CA SER A 8 15.06 77.32 -1.38
C SER A 8 14.27 76.59 -0.28
N GLY A 9 13.89 77.31 0.78
CA GLY A 9 13.04 76.81 1.85
C GLY A 9 11.61 76.49 1.38
N LEU A 10 11.02 77.32 0.51
CA LEU A 10 9.71 77.03 -0.10
C LEU A 10 9.74 75.76 -0.94
N ARG A 11 10.79 75.57 -1.76
CA ARG A 11 10.94 74.36 -2.58
C ARG A 11 11.10 73.11 -1.70
N ALA A 12 11.94 73.19 -0.66
CA ALA A 12 12.12 72.08 0.27
C ALA A 12 10.82 71.73 1.00
N ALA A 13 10.08 72.73 1.50
CA ALA A 13 8.79 72.52 2.15
C ALA A 13 7.71 71.98 1.19
N SER A 14 7.74 72.36 -0.09
CA SER A 14 6.84 71.78 -1.10
C SER A 14 7.10 70.29 -1.31
N VAL A 15 8.36 69.89 -1.45
CA VAL A 15 8.71 68.47 -1.60
C VAL A 15 8.36 67.69 -0.34
N ASP A 16 8.56 68.26 0.85
CA ASP A 16 8.15 67.64 2.13
C ASP A 16 6.63 67.42 2.18
N LEU A 17 5.85 68.43 1.77
CA LEU A 17 4.39 68.32 1.66
C LEU A 17 3.96 67.24 0.66
N ASP A 18 4.62 67.16 -0.50
CA ASP A 18 4.30 66.16 -1.53
C ASP A 18 4.59 64.74 -1.04
N VAL A 19 5.73 64.54 -0.35
CA VAL A 19 6.13 63.25 0.21
C VAL A 19 5.17 62.82 1.33
N THR A 20 4.87 63.71 2.29
CA THR A 20 3.91 63.43 3.36
C THR A 20 2.50 63.21 2.81
N GLY A 21 2.07 64.00 1.82
CA GLY A 21 0.79 63.79 1.15
C GLY A 21 0.70 62.42 0.47
N ASN A 22 1.77 61.99 -0.19
CA ASN A 22 1.85 60.67 -0.82
C ASN A 22 1.83 59.53 0.23
N ASN A 23 2.52 59.70 1.36
CA ASN A 23 2.48 58.73 2.46
C ASN A 23 1.05 58.57 3.02
N ILE A 24 0.35 59.68 3.25
CA ILE A 24 -1.04 59.68 3.74
C ILE A 24 -1.97 58.99 2.72
N ALA A 25 -1.81 59.29 1.43
CA ALA A 25 -2.63 58.69 0.38
C ALA A 25 -2.46 57.16 0.30
N ASN A 26 -1.25 56.65 0.57
CA ASN A 26 -0.93 55.23 0.52
C ASN A 26 -0.92 54.54 1.90
N ALA A 27 -1.47 55.19 2.94
CA ALA A 27 -1.52 54.61 4.29
C ALA A 27 -2.34 53.30 4.36
N SER A 28 -3.26 53.07 3.43
CA SER A 28 -4.04 51.83 3.33
C SER A 28 -3.57 50.87 2.23
N THR A 29 -2.47 51.19 1.54
CA THR A 29 -1.93 50.33 0.48
C THR A 29 -1.06 49.24 1.09
N VAL A 30 -1.38 47.99 0.79
CA VAL A 30 -0.64 46.82 1.27
C VAL A 30 0.79 46.83 0.72
N GLY A 31 1.76 46.55 1.58
CA GLY A 31 3.19 46.52 1.24
C GLY A 31 3.80 47.88 0.90
N PHE A 32 3.10 49.00 1.12
CA PHE A 32 3.65 50.33 0.89
C PHE A 32 4.72 50.70 1.93
N LYS A 33 5.81 51.30 1.46
CA LYS A 33 6.90 51.80 2.30
C LYS A 33 6.93 53.33 2.25
N GLY A 34 6.71 53.94 3.41
CA GLY A 34 6.72 55.38 3.59
C GLY A 34 8.02 56.02 3.12
N SER A 35 7.94 57.21 2.57
CA SER A 35 9.08 57.97 2.07
C SER A 35 9.39 59.17 2.96
N LYS A 36 10.65 59.57 3.04
CA LYS A 36 11.09 60.75 3.81
C LYS A 36 12.04 61.61 2.97
N ALA A 37 11.74 62.89 2.88
CA ALA A 37 12.65 63.87 2.28
C ALA A 37 13.85 64.11 3.20
N GLN A 38 15.05 64.09 2.63
CA GLN A 38 16.30 64.41 3.31
C GLN A 38 16.82 65.75 2.79
N PHE A 39 17.21 66.63 3.70
CA PHE A 39 17.64 67.99 3.38
C PHE A 39 19.11 68.18 3.76
N GLY A 40 19.83 68.92 2.92
CA GLY A 40 21.17 69.42 3.18
C GLY A 40 21.18 70.93 3.20
N ASP A 41 22.00 71.51 4.06
CA ASP A 41 22.26 72.95 4.02
C ASP A 41 23.14 73.30 2.81
N LEU A 42 22.97 74.53 2.32
CA LEU A 42 23.82 75.12 1.30
C LEU A 42 24.71 76.17 1.96
N TYR A 43 26.02 76.06 1.76
CA TYR A 43 26.98 77.09 2.13
C TYR A 43 27.52 77.79 0.88
N ALA A 44 27.48 79.13 0.88
CA ALA A 44 28.11 79.93 -0.15
C ALA A 44 29.65 79.82 -0.01
N SER A 45 30.26 78.89 -0.74
CA SER A 45 31.72 78.74 -0.79
C SER A 45 32.30 79.74 -1.80
N GLY A 46 32.63 80.94 -1.32
CA GLY A 46 33.51 81.85 -2.05
C GLY A 46 34.96 81.38 -1.93
N PHE A 47 35.55 80.85 -3.01
CA PHE A 47 36.93 80.32 -3.09
C PHE A 47 38.05 81.30 -2.65
N LEU A 48 37.76 82.58 -2.40
CA LEU A 48 38.74 83.60 -2.01
C LEU A 48 38.53 84.24 -0.62
N SER A 49 37.56 83.77 0.19
CA SER A 49 37.32 84.36 1.52
C SER A 49 37.83 83.46 2.66
N ALA A 50 39.14 83.47 2.89
CA ALA A 50 39.74 82.91 4.10
C ALA A 50 39.60 83.93 5.25
N GLY A 51 38.46 83.93 5.96
CA GLY A 51 38.36 84.67 7.23
C GLY A 51 36.98 85.15 7.71
N SER A 52 35.90 85.01 6.94
CA SER A 52 34.54 85.36 7.39
C SER A 52 33.65 84.12 7.42
N ASN A 53 32.98 83.83 8.55
CA ASN A 53 31.97 82.76 8.63
C ASN A 53 30.95 82.92 7.48
N PRO A 54 30.89 82.00 6.50
CA PRO A 54 29.94 82.11 5.41
C PRO A 54 28.53 81.96 5.99
N VAL A 55 27.66 82.93 5.70
CA VAL A 55 26.24 82.84 6.02
C VAL A 55 25.62 81.75 5.13
N GLY A 56 24.77 80.89 5.69
CA GLY A 56 24.09 79.83 4.94
C GLY A 56 23.25 80.40 3.78
N ASP A 57 23.28 79.73 2.64
CA ASP A 57 22.60 80.15 1.40
C ASP A 57 21.22 79.46 1.23
N GLY A 58 20.81 78.66 2.21
CA GLY A 58 19.51 78.00 2.25
C GLY A 58 19.61 76.49 2.38
N VAL A 59 18.61 75.79 1.84
CA VAL A 59 18.48 74.33 1.94
C VAL A 59 18.23 73.71 0.57
N ARG A 60 18.68 72.48 0.36
CA ARG A 60 18.39 71.69 -0.83
C ARG A 60 17.88 70.30 -0.42
N VAL A 61 16.91 69.77 -1.16
CA VAL A 61 16.53 68.37 -1.07
C VAL A 61 17.68 67.53 -1.62
N GLN A 62 18.31 66.74 -0.74
CA GLN A 62 19.38 65.82 -1.12
C GLN A 62 18.79 64.59 -1.79
N ASP A 63 17.77 64.00 -1.17
CA ASP A 63 17.18 62.73 -1.60
C ASP A 63 15.79 62.53 -1.00
N VAL A 64 15.01 61.62 -1.58
CA VAL A 64 13.74 61.11 -1.01
C VAL A 64 13.90 59.62 -0.82
N LYS A 65 14.16 59.19 0.42
CA LYS A 65 14.43 57.78 0.73
C LYS A 65 13.18 57.08 1.24
N GLN A 66 12.99 55.84 0.80
CA GLN A 66 11.98 54.96 1.37
C GLN A 66 12.47 54.36 2.68
N SER A 67 11.55 54.19 3.62
CA SER A 67 11.76 53.51 4.89
C SER A 67 11.28 52.07 4.76
N PHE A 68 12.20 51.11 4.74
CA PHE A 68 11.89 49.69 4.59
C PHE A 68 11.51 48.97 5.90
N GLY A 69 11.25 49.71 6.98
CA GLY A 69 10.78 49.13 8.24
C GLY A 69 9.49 48.30 8.05
N GLN A 70 9.34 47.26 8.87
CA GLN A 70 8.19 46.35 8.85
C GLN A 70 6.89 47.09 9.22
N GLY A 71 5.85 46.93 8.40
CA GLY A 71 4.48 47.36 8.73
C GLY A 71 3.77 46.38 9.66
N ASN A 72 2.57 46.73 10.12
CA ASN A 72 1.76 45.81 10.89
C ASN A 72 1.32 44.62 10.03
N ILE A 73 1.31 43.41 10.59
CA ILE A 73 0.84 42.21 9.88
C ILE A 73 -0.60 41.95 10.31
N SER A 74 -1.51 41.92 9.35
CA SER A 74 -2.93 41.68 9.56
C SER A 74 -3.34 40.36 8.91
N PHE A 75 -4.17 39.57 9.59
CA PHE A 75 -4.66 38.29 9.06
C PHE A 75 -5.80 38.51 8.06
N THR A 76 -5.85 37.65 7.04
CA THR A 76 -6.90 37.62 6.03
C THR A 76 -7.51 36.22 5.93
N ASP A 77 -8.64 36.11 5.24
CA ASP A 77 -9.32 34.83 5.00
C ASP A 77 -8.79 34.07 3.77
N ASN A 78 -7.86 34.68 3.00
CA ASN A 78 -7.32 34.09 1.77
C ASN A 78 -6.01 33.36 2.04
N GLY A 79 -5.95 32.06 1.75
CA GLY A 79 -4.76 31.22 1.97
C GLY A 79 -3.51 31.62 1.19
N LEU A 80 -3.70 32.34 0.07
CA LEU A 80 -2.60 32.82 -0.78
C LEU A 80 -2.08 34.20 -0.41
N ASP A 81 -2.68 34.88 0.57
CA ASP A 81 -2.14 36.13 1.07
C ASP A 81 -0.93 35.84 1.97
N LEU A 82 0.22 36.41 1.63
CA LEU A 82 1.48 36.17 2.32
C LEU A 82 2.07 37.47 2.86
N ALA A 83 2.51 37.45 4.12
CA ALA A 83 3.30 38.53 4.71
C ALA A 83 4.70 38.03 5.02
N ILE A 84 5.69 38.87 4.74
CA ILE A 84 7.08 38.61 5.16
C ILE A 84 7.22 39.19 6.57
N ASN A 85 7.65 38.37 7.52
CA ASN A 85 8.03 38.81 8.85
C ASN A 85 9.55 38.84 8.96
N GLY A 86 10.12 40.03 8.79
CA GLY A 86 11.56 40.27 8.78
C GLY A 86 12.04 40.91 7.48
N ASP A 87 13.29 40.66 7.13
CA ASP A 87 13.92 41.18 5.92
C ASP A 87 13.65 40.29 4.71
N GLY A 88 13.46 40.89 3.53
CA GLY A 88 13.17 40.16 2.30
C GLY A 88 12.15 40.86 1.40
N PHE A 89 12.05 40.39 0.17
CA PHE A 89 11.08 40.81 -0.82
C PHE A 89 10.60 39.57 -1.59
N PHE A 90 9.32 39.54 -1.95
CA PHE A 90 8.82 38.59 -2.93
C PHE A 90 9.46 38.90 -4.28
N VAL A 91 9.88 37.84 -4.98
CA VAL A 91 10.43 37.94 -6.32
C VAL A 91 9.31 37.69 -7.32
N LEU A 92 9.06 38.66 -8.19
CA LEU A 92 7.99 38.62 -9.18
C LEU A 92 8.58 38.67 -10.60
N ASN A 93 7.94 37.98 -11.53
CA ASN A 93 8.30 37.97 -12.94
C ASN A 93 7.21 38.70 -13.75
N ASN A 94 7.61 39.76 -14.45
CA ASN A 94 6.75 40.56 -15.32
C ASN A 94 7.20 40.39 -16.78
N GLY A 95 6.81 39.29 -17.43
CA GLY A 95 7.12 39.04 -18.84
C GLY A 95 8.62 38.95 -19.14
N GLY A 96 9.43 38.47 -18.19
CA GLY A 96 10.89 38.34 -18.30
C GLY A 96 11.67 39.40 -17.52
N GLU A 97 11.02 40.46 -17.03
CA GLU A 97 11.61 41.43 -16.11
C GLU A 97 11.36 41.00 -14.66
N VAL A 98 12.43 40.88 -13.85
CA VAL A 98 12.30 40.57 -12.42
C VAL A 98 12.00 41.85 -11.64
N ARG A 99 10.96 41.80 -10.80
CA ARG A 99 10.55 42.87 -9.89
C ARG A 99 10.48 42.33 -8.46
N TYR A 100 10.67 43.22 -7.50
CA TYR A 100 10.64 42.89 -6.09
C TYR A 100 9.46 43.60 -5.44
N SER A 101 8.76 42.93 -4.53
CA SER A 101 7.61 43.51 -3.83
C SER A 101 7.54 43.05 -2.37
N ARG A 102 6.91 43.88 -1.54
CA ARG A 102 6.51 43.56 -0.16
C ARG A 102 5.02 43.24 -0.05
N ALA A 103 4.24 43.58 -1.07
CA ALA A 103 2.83 43.25 -1.11
C ALA A 103 2.66 41.78 -1.49
N GLY A 104 2.11 40.98 -0.58
CA GLY A 104 1.83 39.57 -0.83
C GLY A 104 0.35 39.26 -0.99
N GLN A 105 -0.39 40.13 -1.69
CA GLN A 105 -1.74 39.81 -2.15
C GLN A 105 -1.62 39.01 -3.44
N PHE A 106 -1.80 37.70 -3.34
CA PHE A 106 -1.68 36.79 -4.48
C PHE A 106 -3.00 36.08 -4.77
N GLY A 107 -3.20 35.80 -6.05
CA GLY A 107 -4.26 34.97 -6.59
C GLY A 107 -3.71 34.02 -7.64
N ILE A 108 -4.60 33.26 -8.26
CA ILE A 108 -4.25 32.31 -9.31
C ILE A 108 -4.82 32.82 -10.63
N ASP A 109 -4.00 32.83 -11.68
CA ASP A 109 -4.46 33.17 -13.01
C ASP A 109 -5.14 31.97 -13.71
N LYS A 110 -5.65 32.19 -14.93
CA LYS A 110 -6.32 31.13 -15.70
C LYS A 110 -5.43 29.93 -16.07
N ASP A 111 -4.11 30.10 -16.03
CA ASP A 111 -3.12 29.09 -16.39
C ASP A 111 -2.53 28.42 -15.13
N GLY A 112 -3.06 28.74 -13.95
CA GLY A 112 -2.62 28.17 -12.67
C GLY A 112 -1.45 28.92 -12.02
N TYR A 113 -0.89 29.97 -12.61
CA TYR A 113 0.24 30.67 -12.00
C TYR A 113 -0.21 31.51 -10.80
N VAL A 114 0.61 31.50 -9.75
CA VAL A 114 0.44 32.40 -8.62
C VAL A 114 0.85 33.80 -9.06
N THR A 115 -0.10 34.72 -9.13
CA THR A 115 0.11 36.09 -9.60
C THR A 115 -0.35 37.11 -8.59
N ASN A 116 0.25 38.29 -8.61
CA ASN A 116 -0.30 39.44 -7.90
C ASN A 116 -1.43 40.12 -8.69
N ASN A 117 -2.00 41.20 -8.15
CA ASN A 117 -3.10 41.95 -8.78
C ASN A 117 -2.74 42.63 -10.12
N GLN A 118 -1.46 42.61 -10.53
CA GLN A 118 -1.00 43.13 -11.82
C GLN A 118 -0.57 42.00 -12.78
N ASN A 119 -0.94 40.75 -12.48
CA ASN A 119 -0.60 39.55 -13.24
C ASN A 119 0.92 39.25 -13.30
N MET A 120 1.71 39.80 -12.38
CA MET A 120 3.12 39.43 -12.24
C MET A 120 3.21 38.11 -11.48
N ARG A 121 4.00 37.16 -12.01
CA ARG A 121 4.07 35.79 -11.48
C ARG A 121 5.05 35.69 -10.32
N VAL A 122 4.65 35.06 -9.23
CA VAL A 122 5.51 34.82 -8.07
C VAL A 122 6.55 33.78 -8.44
N GLN A 123 7.82 34.08 -8.15
CA GLN A 123 8.92 33.14 -8.32
C GLN A 123 9.12 32.29 -7.06
N GLY A 124 9.50 31.05 -7.27
CA GLY A 124 9.81 30.12 -6.20
C GLY A 124 10.68 28.97 -6.65
N PHE A 125 10.95 28.08 -5.71
CA PHE A 125 11.54 26.77 -5.93
C PHE A 125 10.41 25.82 -6.29
N VAL A 126 10.42 25.30 -7.51
CA VAL A 126 9.36 24.40 -7.98
C VAL A 126 9.54 23.01 -7.38
N ALA A 127 8.45 22.32 -7.07
CA ALA A 127 8.51 20.90 -6.71
C ALA A 127 8.60 20.02 -7.97
N ASP A 128 9.16 18.82 -7.84
CA ASP A 128 8.95 17.76 -8.84
C ASP A 128 7.56 17.12 -8.70
N ASP A 129 7.23 16.19 -9.61
CA ASP A 129 5.92 15.52 -9.63
C ASP A 129 5.61 14.76 -8.32
N ASP A 130 6.64 14.38 -7.57
CA ASP A 130 6.54 13.72 -6.27
C ASP A 130 6.41 14.70 -5.08
N GLY A 131 6.45 16.01 -5.34
CA GLY A 131 6.35 17.05 -4.33
C GLY A 131 7.66 17.35 -3.61
N ASN A 132 8.81 16.89 -4.10
CA ASN A 132 10.11 17.28 -3.56
C ASN A 132 10.53 18.64 -4.11
N LEU A 133 10.88 19.56 -3.21
CA LEU A 133 11.32 20.91 -3.59
C LEU A 133 12.67 20.84 -4.32
N SER A 134 12.67 21.20 -5.60
CA SER A 134 13.88 21.37 -6.38
C SER A 134 14.53 22.71 -6.05
N GLY A 135 15.86 22.77 -5.97
CA GLY A 135 16.59 24.04 -5.85
C GLY A 135 16.52 24.94 -7.09
N ILE A 136 15.79 24.52 -8.13
CA ILE A 136 15.61 25.25 -9.38
C ILE A 136 14.52 26.30 -9.20
N ARG A 137 14.85 27.55 -9.54
CA ARG A 137 13.91 28.67 -9.52
C ARG A 137 13.03 28.67 -10.77
N GLY A 138 11.72 28.83 -10.59
CA GLY A 138 10.73 29.00 -11.66
C GLY A 138 9.53 29.83 -11.22
N ASP A 139 8.58 30.02 -12.14
CA ASP A 139 7.26 30.58 -11.84
C ASP A 139 6.48 29.55 -10.97
N LEU A 140 5.89 29.98 -9.85
CA LEU A 140 5.03 29.10 -9.06
C LEU A 140 3.72 28.87 -9.82
N GLN A 141 3.42 27.60 -10.09
CA GLN A 141 2.21 27.17 -10.76
C GLN A 141 1.47 26.16 -9.89
N VAL A 142 0.17 26.38 -9.76
CA VAL A 142 -0.79 25.47 -9.14
C VAL A 142 -1.49 24.73 -10.28
N GLU A 143 -1.26 23.43 -10.36
CA GLU A 143 -2.01 22.58 -11.27
C GLU A 143 -3.46 22.49 -10.78
N THR A 144 -4.38 23.11 -11.51
CA THR A 144 -5.82 23.11 -11.17
C THR A 144 -6.52 21.83 -11.63
N ASP A 145 -5.82 20.98 -12.36
CA ASP A 145 -6.33 19.70 -12.82
C ASP A 145 -6.53 18.74 -11.64
N ASN A 146 -7.32 17.70 -11.86
CA ASN A 146 -7.51 16.68 -10.84
C ASN A 146 -6.19 15.94 -10.64
N LEU A 147 -5.84 15.70 -9.38
CA LEU A 147 -4.76 14.79 -9.03
C LEU A 147 -5.07 13.43 -9.65
N ALA A 148 -4.17 12.97 -10.50
CA ALA A 148 -4.25 11.65 -11.10
C ALA A 148 -4.24 10.59 -10.01
N PRO A 149 -4.98 9.47 -10.18
CA PRO A 149 -4.91 8.38 -9.22
C PRO A 149 -3.51 7.79 -9.20
N ARG A 150 -3.12 7.26 -8.03
CA ARG A 150 -1.89 6.50 -7.86
C ARG A 150 -2.28 5.09 -7.44
N ARG A 151 -1.85 4.08 -8.18
CA ARG A 151 -2.05 2.68 -7.76
C ARG A 151 -1.24 2.36 -6.52
N THR A 152 -1.69 1.35 -5.78
CA THR A 152 -0.93 0.81 -4.66
C THR A 152 0.30 0.06 -5.18
N THR A 153 1.49 0.40 -4.68
CA THR A 153 2.74 -0.36 -4.94
C THR A 153 3.34 -0.96 -3.67
N ASN A 154 2.93 -0.47 -2.51
CA ASN A 154 3.32 -1.01 -1.21
C ASN A 154 2.14 -0.98 -0.25
N LEU A 155 1.91 -2.11 0.43
CA LEU A 155 0.98 -2.29 1.53
C LEU A 155 1.75 -2.80 2.73
N ARG A 156 1.92 -1.97 3.76
CA ARG A 156 2.54 -2.36 5.02
C ARG A 156 1.48 -2.78 6.01
N SER A 157 1.64 -3.97 6.59
CA SER A 157 0.75 -4.52 7.61
C SER A 157 1.59 -4.94 8.83
N ASP A 158 1.48 -4.15 9.90
CA ASP A 158 2.13 -4.40 11.18
C ASP A 158 1.08 -5.00 12.12
N LEU A 159 1.20 -6.30 12.39
CA LEU A 159 0.20 -7.08 13.12
C LEU A 159 0.80 -7.69 14.40
N ASN A 160 -0.05 -8.10 15.32
CA ASN A 160 0.31 -9.02 16.39
C ASN A 160 -0.50 -10.31 16.24
N LEU A 161 0.16 -11.43 15.97
CA LEU A 161 -0.44 -12.77 15.95
C LEU A 161 -0.38 -13.38 17.35
N ASP A 162 -1.49 -13.89 17.89
CA ASP A 162 -1.50 -14.43 19.25
C ASP A 162 -0.72 -15.76 19.31
N SER A 163 0.40 -15.76 20.06
CA SER A 163 1.22 -16.96 20.25
C SER A 163 0.49 -18.13 20.92
N ARG A 164 -0.62 -17.88 21.61
CA ARG A 164 -1.40 -18.88 22.35
C ARG A 164 -2.42 -19.61 21.49
N GLU A 165 -2.62 -19.17 20.25
CA GLU A 165 -3.55 -19.80 19.32
C GLU A 165 -3.19 -21.27 19.11
N THR A 166 -4.20 -22.11 18.92
CA THR A 166 -3.96 -23.51 18.58
C THR A 166 -3.80 -23.64 17.06
N VAL A 167 -3.01 -24.62 16.64
CA VAL A 167 -3.09 -25.09 15.25
C VAL A 167 -4.52 -25.60 15.04
N LEU A 168 -5.21 -25.04 14.05
CA LEU A 168 -6.55 -25.51 13.69
C LEU A 168 -6.34 -26.86 13.02
N GLU A 169 -6.71 -27.94 13.69
CA GLU A 169 -6.65 -29.28 13.12
C GLU A 169 -8.06 -29.82 12.91
N ARG A 170 -8.28 -30.35 11.71
CA ARG A 170 -9.21 -31.46 11.54
C ARG A 170 -8.47 -32.55 10.80
N ARG A 171 -8.06 -33.58 11.53
CA ARG A 171 -7.52 -34.81 10.97
C ARG A 171 -8.64 -35.83 10.96
N VAL A 172 -9.12 -36.20 9.78
CA VAL A 172 -9.78 -37.49 9.61
C VAL A 172 -8.68 -38.44 9.18
N ALA A 173 -8.29 -39.33 10.08
CA ALA A 173 -7.20 -40.28 9.86
C ALA A 173 -7.65 -41.35 8.86
N ASP A 174 -7.46 -41.07 7.56
CA ASP A 174 -7.39 -42.13 6.58
C ASP A 174 -6.05 -42.85 6.74
N MET A 175 -6.09 -44.11 7.16
CA MET A 175 -4.87 -44.93 7.29
C MET A 175 -4.45 -45.52 5.93
N GLY A 176 -5.21 -45.22 4.86
CA GLY A 176 -4.98 -45.70 3.50
C GLY A 176 -5.66 -47.06 3.23
N ASP A 177 -5.82 -47.40 1.95
CA ASP A 177 -6.35 -48.69 1.52
C ASP A 177 -5.31 -49.80 1.79
N PHE A 178 -5.70 -50.81 2.57
CA PHE A 178 -4.89 -52.00 2.86
C PHE A 178 -5.27 -53.13 1.92
N SER A 179 -4.32 -53.63 1.12
CA SER A 179 -4.54 -54.72 0.18
C SER A 179 -3.32 -55.63 0.12
N VAL A 180 -3.50 -56.85 -0.38
CA VAL A 180 -2.42 -57.81 -0.61
C VAL A 180 -2.16 -57.98 -2.11
N ALA A 181 -0.90 -58.00 -2.50
CA ALA A 181 -0.52 -58.17 -3.89
C ALA A 181 -0.81 -59.62 -4.37
N PRO A 182 -1.41 -59.81 -5.57
CA PRO A 182 -1.55 -61.14 -6.17
C PRO A 182 -0.19 -61.81 -6.43
N PRO A 183 -0.06 -63.15 -6.33
CA PRO A 183 -1.10 -64.14 -6.03
C PRO A 183 -1.19 -64.43 -4.52
N ALA A 184 -2.17 -63.84 -3.84
CA ALA A 184 -2.44 -64.09 -2.42
C ALA A 184 -3.80 -64.77 -2.25
N THR A 185 -3.92 -65.70 -1.30
CA THR A 185 -5.18 -66.37 -0.96
C THR A 185 -5.87 -65.79 0.28
N GLY A 186 -5.20 -64.87 0.99
CA GLY A 186 -5.66 -64.20 2.20
C GLY A 186 -4.59 -63.26 2.76
N PHE A 187 -4.90 -62.56 3.85
CA PHE A 187 -3.97 -61.67 4.54
C PHE A 187 -2.96 -62.47 5.37
N PRO A 188 -1.65 -62.19 5.27
CA PRO A 188 -0.64 -62.87 6.06
C PRO A 188 -0.72 -62.48 7.55
N PRO A 189 -0.17 -63.30 8.45
CA PRO A 189 0.00 -62.96 9.86
C PRO A 189 0.88 -61.72 10.03
N GLU A 190 0.34 -60.69 10.68
CA GLU A 190 1.02 -59.42 10.93
C GLU A 190 0.55 -58.83 12.26
N THR A 191 1.47 -58.34 13.09
CA THR A 191 1.14 -57.52 14.26
C THR A 191 1.75 -56.16 14.04
N PHE A 192 0.97 -55.10 14.25
CA PHE A 192 1.44 -53.74 14.10
C PHE A 192 1.06 -52.90 15.32
N GLN A 193 1.84 -51.85 15.54
CA GLN A 193 1.67 -50.90 16.62
C GLN A 193 1.29 -49.54 16.05
N ILE A 194 0.15 -49.03 16.48
CA ILE A 194 -0.30 -47.67 16.20
C ILE A 194 0.14 -46.81 17.38
N THR A 195 0.94 -45.80 17.11
CA THR A 195 1.27 -44.74 18.08
C THR A 195 0.36 -43.54 17.83
N TYR A 196 -0.32 -43.09 18.87
CA TYR A 196 -1.13 -41.88 18.83
C TYR A 196 -0.34 -40.66 19.30
N GLU A 197 -0.84 -39.46 19.03
CA GLU A 197 -0.21 -38.19 19.43
C GLU A 197 -0.01 -38.08 20.96
N ASP A 198 -0.93 -38.64 21.74
CA ASP A 198 -0.85 -38.67 23.22
C ASP A 198 0.21 -39.64 23.77
N GLY A 199 0.97 -40.32 22.89
CA GLY A 199 1.99 -41.29 23.23
C GLY A 199 1.44 -42.67 23.61
N SER A 200 0.13 -42.89 23.54
CA SER A 200 -0.46 -44.23 23.70
C SER A 200 -0.15 -45.11 22.49
N VAL A 201 0.04 -46.41 22.74
CA VAL A 201 0.37 -47.39 21.71
C VAL A 201 -0.66 -48.51 21.75
N VAL A 202 -1.33 -48.75 20.63
CA VAL A 202 -2.28 -49.87 20.44
C VAL A 202 -1.64 -50.92 19.53
N SER A 203 -1.52 -52.14 20.04
CA SER A 203 -1.02 -53.27 19.25
C SER A 203 -2.18 -54.06 18.66
N VAL A 204 -2.22 -54.20 17.34
CA VAL A 204 -3.30 -54.85 16.61
C VAL A 204 -2.77 -56.12 15.93
N PRO A 205 -3.25 -57.32 16.32
CA PRO A 205 -2.80 -58.58 15.73
C PRO A 205 -3.72 -59.01 14.59
N ILE A 206 -3.26 -58.91 13.34
CA ILE A 206 -3.92 -59.48 12.15
C ILE A 206 -3.47 -60.93 11.99
N ASN A 207 -4.41 -61.87 11.98
CA ASN A 207 -4.18 -63.29 11.70
C ASN A 207 -3.08 -63.98 12.58
N GLY A 208 -2.75 -63.45 13.77
CA GLY A 208 -1.86 -64.06 14.78
C GLY A 208 -0.38 -64.19 14.37
N GLU A 209 0.49 -64.76 15.23
CA GLU A 209 1.95 -64.91 14.96
C GLU A 209 2.36 -66.25 14.29
N THR A 210 1.44 -67.22 14.20
CA THR A 210 1.65 -68.54 13.56
C THR A 210 0.87 -68.64 12.24
N PRO A 211 1.12 -69.62 11.34
CA PRO A 211 0.34 -69.77 10.11
C PRO A 211 -1.11 -70.18 10.42
N SER A 212 -1.95 -69.21 10.79
CA SER A 212 -3.40 -69.30 10.87
C SER A 212 -4.02 -69.01 9.49
N ASP A 213 -5.30 -69.39 9.35
CA ASP A 213 -6.09 -69.59 8.14
C ASP A 213 -5.52 -68.95 6.84
N PRO A 214 -5.10 -69.76 5.82
CA PRO A 214 -4.65 -69.24 4.54
C PRO A 214 -5.74 -68.48 3.75
N ASN A 215 -7.00 -68.49 4.22
CA ASN A 215 -8.13 -67.76 3.67
C ASN A 215 -8.59 -66.58 4.54
N PHE A 216 -7.78 -66.11 5.50
CA PHE A 216 -8.12 -64.93 6.31
C PHE A 216 -8.42 -63.74 5.40
N SER A 217 -9.67 -63.28 5.42
CA SER A 217 -10.20 -62.36 4.42
C SER A 217 -10.16 -60.91 4.90
N ALA A 218 -10.45 -59.97 4.00
CA ALA A 218 -10.57 -58.55 4.37
C ALA A 218 -11.70 -58.33 5.39
N ALA A 219 -12.77 -59.13 5.32
CA ALA A 219 -13.86 -59.11 6.31
C ALA A 219 -13.35 -59.46 7.73
N ASP A 220 -12.46 -60.45 7.84
CA ASP A 220 -11.90 -60.86 9.13
C ASP A 220 -10.92 -59.80 9.67
N VAL A 221 -10.16 -59.13 8.79
CA VAL A 221 -9.34 -57.96 9.16
C VAL A 221 -10.21 -56.83 9.70
N VAL A 222 -11.35 -56.56 9.06
CA VAL A 222 -12.31 -55.53 9.51
C VAL A 222 -12.84 -55.85 10.89
N ASP A 223 -13.16 -57.10 11.19
CA ASP A 223 -13.62 -57.52 12.52
C ASP A 223 -12.54 -57.32 13.59
N VAL A 224 -11.27 -57.59 13.27
CA VAL A 224 -10.14 -57.34 14.17
C VAL A 224 -9.97 -55.84 14.44
N LEU A 225 -10.04 -55.00 13.40
CA LEU A 225 -9.89 -53.54 13.50
C LEU A 225 -11.05 -52.90 14.26
N ASN A 226 -12.29 -53.24 13.93
CA ASN A 226 -13.50 -52.76 14.63
C ASN A 226 -13.57 -53.23 16.09
N GLY A 227 -12.84 -54.29 16.44
CA GLY A 227 -12.70 -54.77 17.81
C GLY A 227 -11.75 -53.95 18.69
N GLN A 228 -10.95 -53.05 18.10
CA GLN A 228 -10.05 -52.16 18.83
C GLN A 228 -10.73 -50.83 19.17
N GLU A 229 -10.41 -50.27 20.33
CA GLU A 229 -10.90 -48.95 20.71
C GLU A 229 -10.29 -47.88 19.80
N GLY A 230 -11.15 -47.02 19.24
CA GLY A 230 -10.74 -45.90 18.37
C GLY A 230 -10.48 -46.25 16.91
N LEU A 231 -10.67 -47.52 16.51
CA LEU A 231 -10.53 -47.93 15.11
C LEU A 231 -11.88 -48.34 14.53
N SER A 232 -12.07 -48.00 13.25
CA SER A 232 -13.17 -48.51 12.44
C SER A 232 -12.63 -48.91 11.07
N ALA A 233 -13.23 -49.92 10.44
CA ALA A 233 -12.81 -50.37 9.12
C ALA A 233 -14.01 -50.85 8.30
N SER A 234 -13.88 -50.73 6.99
CA SER A 234 -14.78 -51.35 6.02
C SER A 234 -13.96 -52.14 5.01
N ALA A 235 -14.55 -53.10 4.31
CA ALA A 235 -13.85 -53.86 3.28
C ALA A 235 -14.72 -54.10 2.07
N THR A 236 -14.07 -54.27 0.92
CA THR A 236 -14.73 -54.65 -0.33
C THR A 236 -13.78 -55.54 -1.13
N THR A 237 -14.30 -56.66 -1.63
CA THR A 237 -13.54 -57.53 -2.54
C THR A 237 -14.04 -57.35 -3.95
N THR A 238 -13.13 -57.05 -4.87
CA THR A 238 -13.42 -56.97 -6.30
C THR A 238 -12.62 -58.03 -7.04
N TYR A 239 -13.31 -58.88 -7.80
CA TYR A 239 -12.72 -59.88 -8.67
C TYR A 239 -12.96 -59.50 -10.13
N GLU A 240 -11.88 -59.38 -10.91
CA GLU A 240 -11.92 -59.10 -12.36
C GLU A 240 -11.04 -60.09 -13.17
N GLY A 241 -10.72 -61.26 -12.59
CA GLY A 241 -9.78 -62.24 -13.17
C GLY A 241 -10.29 -63.01 -14.40
N MET A 242 -11.53 -62.79 -14.84
CA MET A 242 -12.16 -63.51 -15.96
C MET A 242 -12.54 -62.58 -17.10
N SER A 243 -11.87 -62.70 -18.24
CA SER A 243 -12.23 -61.92 -19.44
C SER A 243 -13.58 -62.36 -20.02
N GLU A 244 -14.38 -61.40 -20.45
CA GLU A 244 -15.66 -61.61 -21.11
C GLU A 244 -15.51 -62.43 -22.40
N ALA A 245 -14.44 -62.20 -23.16
CA ALA A 245 -14.16 -62.93 -24.41
C ALA A 245 -13.96 -64.43 -24.18
N ASN A 246 -13.19 -64.83 -23.15
CA ASN A 246 -12.98 -66.24 -22.82
C ASN A 246 -14.25 -66.88 -22.26
N LEU A 247 -15.02 -66.13 -21.45
CA LEU A 247 -16.34 -66.59 -20.98
C LEU A 247 -17.30 -66.82 -22.14
N GLN A 248 -17.36 -65.92 -23.13
CA GLN A 248 -18.18 -66.09 -24.33
C GLN A 248 -17.81 -67.37 -25.10
N GLN A 249 -16.51 -67.66 -25.25
CA GLN A 249 -16.04 -68.88 -25.89
C GLN A 249 -16.43 -70.13 -25.09
N ALA A 250 -16.20 -70.11 -23.77
CA ALA A 250 -16.53 -71.23 -22.89
C ALA A 250 -18.05 -71.52 -22.83
N ILE A 251 -18.89 -70.49 -22.83
CA ILE A 251 -20.35 -70.64 -22.84
C ILE A 251 -20.83 -71.20 -24.19
N SER A 252 -20.27 -70.72 -25.30
CA SER A 252 -20.65 -71.14 -26.65
C SER A 252 -20.21 -72.58 -26.99
N ASP A 253 -19.17 -73.08 -26.31
CA ASP A 253 -18.62 -74.44 -26.47
C ASP A 253 -19.49 -75.54 -25.82
N GLY A 254 -20.43 -75.15 -24.95
CA GLY A 254 -21.41 -76.06 -24.34
C GLY A 254 -20.88 -76.88 -23.15
N ASN A 255 -21.80 -77.37 -22.31
CA ASN A 255 -21.49 -78.01 -21.00
C ASN A 255 -20.75 -77.06 -20.04
N PHE A 256 -21.12 -75.77 -20.06
CA PHE A 256 -20.56 -74.74 -19.21
C PHE A 256 -21.02 -74.91 -17.76
N ALA A 257 -20.06 -74.94 -16.83
CA ALA A 257 -20.30 -74.87 -15.40
C ALA A 257 -19.41 -73.77 -14.79
N PHE A 258 -19.99 -73.03 -13.86
CA PHE A 258 -19.36 -71.92 -13.15
C PHE A 258 -19.40 -72.21 -11.66
N ASN A 259 -18.26 -72.13 -10.99
CA ASN A 259 -18.15 -72.30 -9.55
C ASN A 259 -17.69 -70.99 -8.92
N LEU A 260 -18.49 -70.47 -8.00
CA LEU A 260 -18.19 -69.30 -7.19
C LEU A 260 -18.11 -69.74 -5.73
N ALA A 261 -17.08 -69.33 -5.02
CA ALA A 261 -16.98 -69.46 -3.57
C ALA A 261 -16.71 -68.10 -2.94
N VAL A 262 -17.37 -67.82 -1.83
CA VAL A 262 -17.24 -66.59 -1.05
C VAL A 262 -16.90 -66.96 0.39
N GLY A 263 -15.75 -66.49 0.86
CA GLY A 263 -15.22 -66.88 2.18
C GLY A 263 -15.05 -68.40 2.31
N GLY A 264 -14.69 -69.07 1.20
CA GLY A 264 -14.55 -70.54 1.15
C GLY A 264 -15.86 -71.34 1.04
N VAL A 265 -17.02 -70.68 1.09
CA VAL A 265 -18.34 -71.34 0.92
C VAL A 265 -18.78 -71.27 -0.53
N THR A 266 -19.05 -72.42 -1.16
CA THR A 266 -19.55 -72.48 -2.53
C THR A 266 -20.95 -71.91 -2.64
N VAL A 267 -21.13 -70.92 -3.52
CA VAL A 267 -22.42 -70.33 -3.88
C VAL A 267 -22.97 -71.10 -5.09
N PRO A 268 -24.14 -71.75 -4.98
CA PRO A 268 -24.74 -72.44 -6.11
C PRO A 268 -25.23 -71.44 -7.15
N VAL A 269 -24.63 -71.46 -8.34
CA VAL A 269 -25.04 -70.67 -9.51
C VAL A 269 -25.71 -71.59 -10.52
N ASP A 270 -26.97 -71.33 -10.85
CA ASP A 270 -27.69 -72.10 -11.86
C ASP A 270 -27.24 -71.69 -13.27
N THR A 271 -26.55 -72.59 -13.95
CA THR A 271 -26.00 -72.36 -15.30
C THR A 271 -26.89 -72.92 -16.42
N THR A 272 -28.04 -73.52 -16.11
CA THR A 272 -28.88 -74.25 -17.08
C THR A 272 -29.52 -73.37 -18.16
N GLY A 273 -29.53 -72.04 -17.98
CA GLY A 273 -30.04 -71.05 -18.94
C GLY A 273 -29.00 -70.05 -19.45
N VAL A 274 -27.71 -70.25 -19.15
CA VAL A 274 -26.64 -69.32 -19.53
C VAL A 274 -26.27 -69.53 -21.01
N SER A 275 -26.47 -68.51 -21.84
CA SER A 275 -26.18 -68.53 -23.29
C SER A 275 -25.22 -67.43 -23.77
N ASP A 276 -24.97 -66.44 -22.92
CA ASP A 276 -23.99 -65.37 -23.10
C ASP A 276 -23.45 -64.88 -21.73
N PRO A 277 -22.34 -64.13 -21.68
CA PRO A 277 -21.79 -63.58 -20.44
C PRO A 277 -22.78 -62.72 -19.63
N GLN A 278 -23.75 -62.05 -20.27
CA GLN A 278 -24.75 -61.24 -19.57
C GLN A 278 -25.78 -62.12 -18.84
N SER A 279 -26.17 -63.25 -19.43
CA SER A 279 -27.02 -64.25 -18.78
C SER A 279 -26.30 -64.95 -17.62
N LEU A 280 -24.97 -65.08 -17.67
CA LEU A 280 -24.16 -65.52 -16.52
C LEU A 280 -24.18 -64.50 -15.39
N VAL A 281 -24.03 -63.19 -15.69
CA VAL A 281 -24.17 -62.12 -14.69
C VAL A 281 -25.54 -62.17 -14.01
N ASN A 282 -26.62 -62.37 -14.77
CA ASN A 282 -27.96 -62.49 -14.21
C ASN A 282 -28.06 -63.73 -13.31
N ALA A 283 -27.54 -64.89 -13.75
CA ALA A 283 -27.53 -66.11 -12.94
C ALA A 283 -26.74 -65.96 -11.63
N ILE A 284 -25.65 -65.18 -11.62
CA ILE A 284 -24.88 -64.89 -10.40
C ILE A 284 -25.63 -63.93 -9.48
N ASN A 285 -26.27 -62.89 -10.02
CA ASN A 285 -27.07 -61.94 -9.24
C ASN A 285 -28.37 -62.56 -8.68
N ASP A 286 -28.93 -63.56 -9.37
CA ASP A 286 -30.10 -64.33 -8.93
C ASP A 286 -29.72 -65.44 -7.92
N ALA A 287 -28.43 -65.75 -7.79
CA ALA A 287 -27.95 -66.67 -6.76
C ALA A 287 -28.23 -66.06 -5.36
N GLN A 288 -28.66 -66.90 -4.41
CA GLN A 288 -29.08 -66.49 -3.07
C GLN A 288 -27.87 -66.07 -2.18
N ALA A 289 -27.07 -65.10 -2.62
CA ALA A 289 -25.91 -64.56 -1.92
C ALA A 289 -26.10 -63.05 -1.68
N PRO A 290 -26.48 -62.62 -0.47
CA PRO A 290 -26.92 -61.24 -0.22
C PRO A 290 -25.80 -60.18 -0.28
N THR A 291 -24.54 -60.60 -0.39
CA THR A 291 -23.36 -59.71 -0.30
C THR A 291 -22.66 -59.51 -1.64
N ILE A 292 -23.03 -60.30 -2.66
CA ILE A 292 -22.34 -60.35 -3.96
C ILE A 292 -23.16 -59.60 -5.00
N SER A 293 -22.48 -58.84 -5.85
CA SER A 293 -23.03 -58.33 -7.11
C SER A 293 -22.10 -58.64 -8.27
N ALA A 294 -22.67 -59.02 -9.40
CA ALA A 294 -21.96 -59.30 -10.64
C ALA A 294 -22.31 -58.27 -11.71
N SER A 295 -21.32 -57.88 -12.51
CA SER A 295 -21.48 -57.00 -13.67
C SER A 295 -20.42 -57.30 -14.72
N LEU A 296 -20.65 -56.89 -15.98
CA LEU A 296 -19.60 -56.82 -17.00
C LEU A 296 -19.09 -55.39 -17.05
N THR A 297 -17.78 -55.20 -16.83
CA THR A 297 -17.14 -53.88 -16.89
C THR A 297 -15.71 -54.06 -17.39
N GLY A 298 -15.26 -53.19 -18.30
CA GLY A 298 -13.89 -53.25 -18.82
C GLY A 298 -13.55 -54.50 -19.66
N GLY A 299 -14.55 -55.25 -20.14
CA GLY A 299 -14.34 -56.51 -20.89
C GLY A 299 -14.02 -57.72 -20.00
N ALA A 300 -14.33 -57.65 -18.71
CA ALA A 300 -14.20 -58.73 -17.74
C ALA A 300 -15.50 -58.92 -16.92
N LEU A 301 -15.67 -60.12 -16.36
CA LEU A 301 -16.65 -60.40 -15.33
C LEU A 301 -16.15 -59.80 -14.01
N ARG A 302 -16.86 -58.78 -13.54
CA ARG A 302 -16.60 -58.14 -12.27
C ARG A 302 -17.55 -58.65 -11.20
N LEU A 303 -17.00 -59.23 -10.14
CA LEU A 303 -17.73 -59.63 -8.94
C LEU A 303 -17.32 -58.74 -7.77
N ILE A 304 -18.29 -58.22 -7.03
CA ILE A 304 -18.06 -57.36 -5.87
C ILE A 304 -18.73 -57.98 -4.66
N ASP A 305 -17.98 -58.24 -3.60
CA ASP A 305 -18.49 -58.56 -2.26
C ASP A 305 -18.37 -57.34 -1.36
N ASN A 306 -19.51 -56.85 -0.86
CA ASN A 306 -19.58 -55.64 -0.04
C ASN A 306 -19.14 -55.83 1.42
N ARG A 307 -18.78 -57.05 1.82
CA ARG A 307 -18.27 -57.38 3.16
C ARG A 307 -16.77 -57.62 3.19
N GLY A 308 -16.12 -57.79 2.03
CA GLY A 308 -14.68 -58.06 1.95
C GLY A 308 -14.29 -59.54 2.07
N ASN A 309 -15.23 -60.46 1.83
CA ASN A 309 -14.91 -61.89 1.81
C ASN A 309 -14.04 -62.24 0.60
N ASN A 310 -13.17 -63.25 0.71
CA ASN A 310 -12.38 -63.71 -0.43
C ASN A 310 -13.31 -64.30 -1.50
N LEU A 311 -13.14 -63.84 -2.74
CA LEU A 311 -13.92 -64.29 -3.89
C LEU A 311 -13.08 -65.27 -4.71
N THR A 312 -13.53 -66.51 -4.83
CA THR A 312 -12.89 -67.51 -5.69
C THR A 312 -13.82 -67.92 -6.80
N ALA A 313 -13.41 -67.71 -8.04
CA ALA A 313 -14.21 -68.08 -9.20
C ALA A 313 -13.44 -69.07 -10.09
N SER A 314 -14.17 -70.02 -10.69
CA SER A 314 -13.65 -70.89 -11.75
C SER A 314 -14.76 -71.25 -12.73
N TYR A 315 -14.39 -71.65 -13.94
CA TYR A 315 -15.33 -72.22 -14.89
C TYR A 315 -14.71 -73.36 -15.67
N ASN A 316 -15.56 -74.25 -16.15
CA ASN A 316 -15.19 -75.32 -17.04
C ASN A 316 -16.26 -75.53 -18.11
N SER A 317 -15.80 -75.87 -19.30
CA SER A 317 -16.59 -76.22 -20.48
C SER A 317 -15.90 -77.41 -21.17
N THR A 318 -16.34 -77.77 -22.36
CA THR A 318 -15.82 -78.94 -23.09
C THR A 318 -14.34 -78.79 -23.46
N ASN A 319 -13.93 -77.62 -23.92
CA ASN A 319 -12.58 -77.30 -24.40
C ASN A 319 -11.92 -76.10 -23.69
N TYR A 320 -12.67 -75.36 -22.86
CA TYR A 320 -12.21 -74.17 -22.16
C TYR A 320 -12.38 -74.32 -20.66
N SER A 321 -11.35 -73.96 -19.88
CA SER A 321 -11.45 -73.91 -18.43
C SER A 321 -10.52 -72.86 -17.83
N GLN A 322 -10.92 -72.30 -16.70
CA GLN A 322 -10.09 -71.49 -15.83
C GLN A 322 -10.14 -72.13 -14.44
N GLY A 323 -8.97 -72.44 -13.89
CA GLY A 323 -8.84 -72.95 -12.53
C GLY A 323 -9.35 -71.94 -11.49
N PRO A 324 -9.46 -72.35 -10.21
CA PRO A 324 -9.84 -71.44 -9.14
C PRO A 324 -8.87 -70.27 -9.07
N ASP A 325 -9.40 -69.07 -9.22
CA ASP A 325 -8.69 -67.82 -9.07
C ASP A 325 -9.33 -67.02 -7.95
N THR A 326 -8.52 -66.56 -7.00
CA THR A 326 -8.97 -65.95 -5.74
C THR A 326 -8.58 -64.48 -5.71
N ALA A 327 -9.57 -63.60 -5.59
CA ALA A 327 -9.35 -62.22 -5.21
C ALA A 327 -9.52 -62.05 -3.70
N VAL A 328 -8.55 -61.36 -3.11
CA VAL A 328 -8.58 -60.93 -1.71
C VAL A 328 -9.07 -59.47 -1.66
N GLY A 329 -9.86 -59.13 -0.64
CA GLY A 329 -10.45 -57.80 -0.52
C GLY A 329 -9.47 -56.71 -0.10
N THR A 330 -9.88 -55.46 -0.32
CA THR A 330 -9.21 -54.26 0.18
C THR A 330 -9.93 -53.80 1.45
N VAL A 331 -9.16 -53.51 2.49
CA VAL A 331 -9.63 -52.97 3.78
C VAL A 331 -9.40 -51.46 3.81
N ARG A 332 -10.38 -50.71 4.29
CA ARG A 332 -10.37 -49.26 4.46
C ARG A 332 -10.52 -48.92 5.94
N PRO A 333 -9.40 -48.93 6.69
CA PRO A 333 -9.35 -48.49 8.08
C PRO A 333 -9.51 -46.97 8.23
N GLN A 334 -10.05 -46.53 9.36
CA GLN A 334 -10.14 -45.15 9.81
C GLN A 334 -9.90 -45.13 11.32
N ALA A 335 -9.17 -44.14 11.80
CA ALA A 335 -9.00 -43.90 13.23
C ALA A 335 -9.80 -42.68 13.69
N ASP A 336 -10.27 -42.72 14.94
CA ASP A 336 -10.96 -41.60 15.59
C ASP A 336 -10.00 -40.51 16.11
N ARG A 337 -8.70 -40.81 16.10
CA ARG A 337 -7.61 -39.97 16.59
C ARG A 337 -6.46 -39.93 15.59
N GLU A 338 -5.62 -38.91 15.76
CA GLU A 338 -4.39 -38.79 15.01
C GLU A 338 -3.42 -39.93 15.31
N ILE A 339 -2.93 -40.57 14.24
CA ILE A 339 -1.85 -41.55 14.29
C ILE A 339 -0.55 -40.88 13.87
N THR A 340 0.46 -40.95 14.75
CA THR A 340 1.81 -40.40 14.53
C THR A 340 2.73 -41.39 13.85
N ASP A 341 2.58 -42.68 14.13
CA ASP A 341 3.39 -43.74 13.54
C ASP A 341 2.65 -45.09 13.52
N ILE A 342 2.96 -45.92 12.51
CA ILE A 342 2.53 -47.32 12.42
C ILE A 342 3.74 -48.19 12.15
N ALA A 343 4.14 -48.99 13.14
CA ALA A 343 5.28 -49.89 13.04
C ALA A 343 4.85 -51.36 13.07
N SER A 344 5.31 -52.16 12.10
CA SER A 344 5.18 -53.62 12.15
C SER A 344 6.14 -54.21 13.19
N THR A 345 5.67 -55.18 13.98
CA THR A 345 6.48 -55.95 14.93
C THR A 345 6.83 -57.35 14.42
N GLY A 346 6.44 -57.68 13.18
CA GLY A 346 6.59 -59.00 12.56
C GLY A 346 7.41 -59.00 11.25
N VAL A 347 7.34 -60.12 10.51
CA VAL A 347 8.05 -60.31 9.22
C VAL A 347 7.25 -59.76 8.03
N ALA A 348 5.92 -59.66 8.16
CA ALA A 348 5.06 -59.02 7.17
C ALA A 348 5.00 -57.50 7.41
N THR A 349 5.02 -56.72 6.33
CA THR A 349 5.04 -55.26 6.36
C THR A 349 3.89 -54.64 5.56
N ASN A 350 2.89 -55.42 5.14
CA ASN A 350 1.88 -54.94 4.18
C ASN A 350 1.13 -53.69 4.70
N LEU A 351 0.90 -53.62 6.01
CA LEU A 351 0.21 -52.49 6.62
C LEU A 351 1.10 -51.24 6.75
N THR A 352 2.33 -51.43 7.20
CA THR A 352 3.35 -50.36 7.27
C THR A 352 3.71 -49.86 5.87
N ASP A 353 3.82 -50.75 4.88
CA ASP A 353 4.07 -50.40 3.49
C ASP A 353 2.89 -49.60 2.89
N SER A 354 1.64 -49.99 3.17
CA SER A 354 0.44 -49.21 2.80
C SER A 354 0.41 -47.84 3.50
N TRP A 355 0.79 -47.78 4.78
CA TRP A 355 0.88 -46.55 5.55
C TRP A 355 1.97 -45.60 5.04
N ASP A 356 3.12 -46.13 4.64
CA ASP A 356 4.24 -45.36 4.08
C ASP A 356 3.97 -44.92 2.63
N ALA A 357 3.21 -45.71 1.88
CA ALA A 357 2.83 -45.40 0.50
C ALA A 357 1.62 -44.47 0.38
N ARG A 358 0.92 -44.16 1.49
CA ARG A 358 -0.28 -43.32 1.45
C ARG A 358 0.07 -41.88 1.09
N THR A 359 -0.90 -41.20 0.48
CA THR A 359 -0.85 -39.75 0.34
C THR A 359 -1.48 -39.15 1.60
N ILE A 360 -0.74 -38.33 2.34
CA ILE A 360 -1.26 -37.68 3.57
C ILE A 360 -2.30 -36.64 3.15
N GLU A 361 -3.59 -36.91 3.37
CA GLU A 361 -4.66 -35.93 3.18
C GLU A 361 -4.94 -35.16 4.49
N ILE A 362 -4.57 -33.89 4.54
CA ILE A 362 -4.85 -32.99 5.65
C ILE A 362 -6.30 -32.48 5.50
N THR A 363 -7.22 -32.86 6.38
CA THR A 363 -8.65 -32.49 6.27
C THR A 363 -8.96 -31.05 6.74
N ASN A 364 -7.94 -30.20 6.92
CA ASN A 364 -8.05 -28.76 7.18
C ASN A 364 -7.50 -27.93 6.01
N GLN A 365 -8.01 -28.20 4.81
CA GLN A 365 -7.75 -27.34 3.65
C GLN A 365 -8.30 -25.94 3.92
N PHE A 366 -7.47 -24.91 3.76
CA PHE A 366 -7.87 -23.52 3.93
C PHE A 366 -9.08 -23.18 3.04
N SER A 367 -10.09 -22.53 3.61
CA SER A 367 -11.25 -22.02 2.90
C SER A 367 -11.63 -20.64 3.42
N PRO A 368 -11.63 -19.60 2.56
CA PRO A 368 -11.98 -18.24 2.97
C PRO A 368 -13.46 -18.11 3.40
N LEU A 369 -14.31 -19.07 3.01
CA LEU A 369 -15.73 -19.12 3.36
C LEU A 369 -16.01 -19.86 4.68
N ASP A 370 -15.03 -20.56 5.24
CA ASP A 370 -15.16 -21.29 6.50
C ASP A 370 -14.18 -20.75 7.55
N GLN A 371 -14.72 -20.01 8.52
CA GLN A 371 -13.98 -19.43 9.64
C GLN A 371 -13.24 -20.49 10.48
N ARG A 372 -13.59 -21.77 10.40
CA ARG A 372 -12.88 -22.85 11.12
C ARG A 372 -11.53 -23.21 10.51
N THR A 373 -11.25 -22.73 9.31
CA THR A 373 -10.03 -23.08 8.56
C THR A 373 -8.93 -22.04 8.67
N TYR A 374 -9.17 -20.91 9.34
CA TYR A 374 -8.18 -19.86 9.60
C TYR A 374 -8.35 -19.25 11.00
N ASN A 375 -7.25 -18.76 11.58
CA ASN A 375 -7.28 -18.17 12.92
C ASN A 375 -7.76 -16.72 12.87
N HIS A 376 -7.15 -15.91 12.01
CA HIS A 376 -7.42 -14.48 11.90
C HIS A 376 -7.45 -14.01 10.46
N ALA A 377 -8.20 -12.95 10.19
CA ALA A 377 -8.24 -12.28 8.90
C ALA A 377 -8.31 -10.76 9.09
N THR A 378 -7.70 -10.02 8.17
CA THR A 378 -7.80 -8.55 8.09
C THR A 378 -7.96 -8.13 6.65
N SER A 379 -8.62 -6.99 6.41
CA SER A 379 -8.80 -6.45 5.06
C SER A 379 -8.42 -4.98 4.98
N THR A 380 -8.04 -4.54 3.79
CA THR A 380 -7.70 -3.14 3.49
C THR A 380 -8.04 -2.82 2.04
N SER A 381 -8.36 -1.55 1.78
CA SER A 381 -8.60 -1.07 0.43
C SER A 381 -7.28 -0.69 -0.26
N ILE A 382 -7.08 -1.22 -1.46
CA ILE A 382 -5.99 -0.87 -2.38
C ILE A 382 -6.57 -0.23 -3.65
N TYR A 383 -5.73 0.42 -4.45
CA TYR A 383 -6.16 1.16 -5.64
C TYR A 383 -5.47 0.65 -6.91
N ASP A 384 -6.23 0.55 -8.00
CA ASP A 384 -5.70 0.24 -9.34
C ASP A 384 -5.12 1.49 -10.06
N SER A 385 -4.61 1.31 -11.28
CA SER A 385 -4.03 2.41 -12.07
C SER A 385 -5.05 3.46 -12.53
N LEU A 386 -6.35 3.16 -12.45
CA LEU A 386 -7.45 4.07 -12.78
C LEU A 386 -8.07 4.72 -11.53
N GLY A 387 -7.64 4.31 -10.34
CA GLY A 387 -8.12 4.82 -9.06
C GLY A 387 -9.36 4.11 -8.51
N ASN A 388 -9.74 2.95 -9.06
CA ASN A 388 -10.79 2.12 -8.48
C ASN A 388 -10.27 1.45 -7.20
N SER A 389 -11.15 1.33 -6.21
CA SER A 389 -10.83 0.68 -4.94
C SER A 389 -11.13 -0.82 -5.04
N HIS A 390 -10.18 -1.63 -4.58
CA HIS A 390 -10.29 -3.09 -4.45
C HIS A 390 -10.02 -3.51 -3.01
N GLU A 391 -10.64 -4.58 -2.53
CA GLU A 391 -10.44 -5.05 -1.16
C GLU A 391 -9.46 -6.24 -1.14
N ILE A 392 -8.28 -6.03 -0.53
CA ILE A 392 -7.37 -7.13 -0.22
C ILE A 392 -7.69 -7.68 1.17
N THR A 393 -7.84 -8.99 1.26
CA THR A 393 -8.01 -9.73 2.52
C THR A 393 -6.81 -10.65 2.74
N GLN A 394 -6.22 -10.55 3.93
CA GLN A 394 -5.10 -11.37 4.38
C GLN A 394 -5.61 -12.34 5.44
N PHE A 395 -5.37 -13.65 5.25
CA PHE A 395 -5.76 -14.69 6.19
C PHE A 395 -4.52 -15.32 6.81
N TYR A 396 -4.59 -15.55 8.13
CA TYR A 396 -3.50 -16.10 8.94
C TYR A 396 -3.94 -17.44 9.54
N VAL A 397 -3.18 -18.48 9.24
CA VAL A 397 -3.42 -19.86 9.72
C VAL A 397 -2.19 -20.34 10.46
N LYS A 398 -2.33 -20.65 11.75
CA LYS A 398 -1.21 -21.15 12.56
C LYS A 398 -0.81 -22.54 12.12
N GLN A 399 0.49 -22.76 11.90
CA GLN A 399 1.05 -24.05 11.51
C GLN A 399 1.79 -24.73 12.68
N PRO A 400 1.94 -26.07 12.63
CA PRO A 400 2.84 -26.78 13.52
C PRO A 400 4.24 -26.18 13.46
N SER A 401 4.80 -25.84 14.61
CA SER A 401 6.11 -25.21 14.69
C SER A 401 7.23 -26.21 14.36
N PRO A 402 8.19 -25.87 13.48
CA PRO A 402 9.32 -26.75 13.17
C PRO A 402 10.18 -27.07 14.40
N GLY A 403 10.80 -28.26 14.42
CA GLY A 403 11.85 -28.58 15.40
C GLY A 403 11.37 -28.67 16.85
N ASN A 404 10.29 -29.41 17.10
CA ASN A 404 9.64 -29.58 18.42
C ASN A 404 9.10 -28.27 19.03
N GLY A 405 8.92 -27.21 18.23
CA GLY A 405 8.32 -25.95 18.67
C GLY A 405 9.17 -25.11 19.64
N VAL A 406 10.48 -25.34 19.68
CA VAL A 406 11.40 -24.60 20.56
C VAL A 406 12.04 -23.46 19.77
N GLY A 407 11.65 -22.22 20.07
CA GLY A 407 12.30 -21.00 19.56
C GLY A 407 11.93 -20.60 18.13
N VAL A 408 11.01 -21.30 17.48
CA VAL A 408 10.46 -20.95 16.17
C VAL A 408 8.96 -21.18 16.17
N SER A 409 8.21 -20.25 15.58
CA SER A 409 6.78 -20.42 15.31
C SER A 409 6.48 -20.08 13.84
N GLU A 410 5.46 -20.70 13.27
CA GLU A 410 5.15 -20.64 11.85
C GLU A 410 3.67 -20.38 11.59
N TRP A 411 3.40 -19.50 10.64
CA TRP A 411 2.05 -19.14 10.18
C TRP A 411 2.01 -19.16 8.66
N SER A 412 0.93 -19.70 8.11
CA SER A 412 0.62 -19.60 6.68
C SER A 412 -0.22 -18.36 6.42
N VAL A 413 0.18 -17.58 5.43
CA VAL A 413 -0.50 -16.36 4.97
C VAL A 413 -1.11 -16.61 3.60
N TYR A 414 -2.42 -16.38 3.49
CA TYR A 414 -3.17 -16.40 2.23
C TYR A 414 -3.64 -15.00 1.89
N LEU A 415 -3.66 -14.67 0.60
CA LEU A 415 -4.05 -13.36 0.10
C LEU A 415 -5.19 -13.50 -0.90
N GLN A 416 -6.21 -12.67 -0.75
CA GLN A 416 -7.27 -12.53 -1.74
C GLN A 416 -7.49 -11.06 -2.09
N ILE A 417 -7.79 -10.78 -3.35
CA ILE A 417 -8.26 -9.47 -3.81
C ILE A 417 -9.64 -9.69 -4.43
N ASP A 418 -10.66 -8.96 -3.93
CA ASP A 418 -12.06 -9.08 -4.37
C ASP A 418 -12.60 -10.53 -4.39
N GLY A 419 -12.08 -11.37 -3.48
CA GLY A 419 -12.46 -12.78 -3.33
C GLY A 419 -11.71 -13.78 -4.24
N GLU A 420 -10.78 -13.32 -5.07
CA GLU A 420 -9.89 -14.18 -5.87
C GLU A 420 -8.52 -14.31 -5.21
N PHE A 421 -7.94 -15.50 -5.23
CA PHE A 421 -6.60 -15.75 -4.68
C PHE A 421 -5.52 -15.07 -5.53
N VAL A 422 -4.51 -14.54 -4.84
CA VAL A 422 -3.37 -13.87 -5.46
C VAL A 422 -2.04 -14.36 -4.85
N ALA A 423 -0.94 -13.96 -5.47
CA ALA A 423 0.43 -14.36 -5.19
C ALA A 423 0.64 -15.89 -5.16
N GLY A 424 -0.15 -16.65 -5.92
CA GLY A 424 -0.11 -18.12 -5.93
C GLY A 424 -0.44 -18.78 -4.58
N THR A 425 -1.11 -18.07 -3.66
CA THR A 425 -1.40 -18.56 -2.31
C THR A 425 -2.40 -19.72 -2.27
N ASP A 426 -3.10 -19.98 -3.37
CA ASP A 426 -4.00 -21.12 -3.54
C ASP A 426 -3.26 -22.47 -3.58
N GLN A 427 -2.04 -22.50 -4.13
CA GLN A 427 -1.18 -23.68 -4.20
C GLN A 427 -0.10 -23.66 -3.11
N ASN A 428 0.53 -22.50 -2.90
CA ASN A 428 1.71 -22.33 -2.07
C ASN A 428 1.55 -21.11 -1.16
N PRO A 429 0.92 -21.26 0.03
CA PRO A 429 0.81 -20.15 0.96
C PRO A 429 2.18 -19.66 1.44
N TYR A 430 2.28 -18.37 1.76
CA TYR A 430 3.50 -17.79 2.30
C TYR A 430 3.69 -18.18 3.77
N GLN A 431 4.87 -18.70 4.10
CA GLN A 431 5.24 -19.11 5.47
C GLN A 431 5.91 -17.95 6.20
N ALA A 432 5.20 -17.32 7.12
CA ALA A 432 5.75 -16.35 8.07
C ALA A 432 6.34 -17.09 9.27
N ARG A 433 7.66 -16.94 9.47
CA ARG A 433 8.43 -17.58 10.55
C ARG A 433 8.83 -16.54 11.58
N PHE A 434 8.56 -16.83 12.84
CA PHE A 434 8.89 -15.97 13.99
C PHE A 434 10.02 -16.58 14.81
N ASP A 435 10.87 -15.74 15.37
CA ASP A 435 11.96 -16.12 16.26
C ASP A 435 11.50 -16.33 17.72
N GLN A 436 12.44 -16.70 18.60
CA GLN A 436 12.21 -16.91 20.03
C GLN A 436 11.78 -15.64 20.78
N ASP A 437 12.07 -14.47 20.23
CA ASP A 437 11.76 -13.17 20.82
C ASP A 437 10.38 -12.67 20.35
N GLY A 438 9.73 -13.40 19.43
CA GLY A 438 8.41 -13.07 18.89
C GLY A 438 8.44 -12.08 17.72
N ASN A 439 9.61 -11.81 17.14
CA ASN A 439 9.74 -10.98 15.95
C ASN A 439 9.68 -11.84 14.69
N LEU A 440 9.23 -11.26 13.57
CA LEU A 440 9.25 -11.92 12.28
C LEU A 440 10.71 -12.12 11.83
N ALA A 441 11.10 -13.37 11.61
CA ALA A 441 12.42 -13.75 11.13
C ALA A 441 12.48 -13.81 9.60
N SER A 442 11.41 -14.27 8.95
CA SER A 442 11.31 -14.31 7.49
C SER A 442 9.89 -14.62 7.00
N VAL A 443 9.58 -14.26 5.75
CA VAL A 443 8.43 -14.78 4.99
C VAL A 443 8.94 -15.54 3.78
N ASN A 444 8.66 -16.85 3.68
CA ASN A 444 9.21 -17.75 2.65
C ASN A 444 10.75 -17.65 2.47
N GLY A 445 11.48 -17.34 3.55
CA GLY A 445 12.93 -17.15 3.55
C GLY A 445 13.41 -15.74 3.23
N ASP A 446 12.51 -14.80 2.90
CA ASP A 446 12.86 -13.37 2.80
C ASP A 446 12.93 -12.73 4.20
N PRO A 447 14.11 -12.26 4.65
CA PRO A 447 14.27 -11.63 5.96
C PRO A 447 13.59 -10.26 6.09
N ASN A 448 13.23 -9.61 4.98
CA ASN A 448 12.50 -8.33 5.01
C ASN A 448 11.00 -8.53 5.28
N GLY A 449 10.49 -9.77 5.16
CA GLY A 449 9.08 -10.07 5.35
C GLY A 449 8.18 -9.57 4.22
N GLU A 450 8.73 -9.44 3.01
CA GLU A 450 8.01 -8.98 1.82
C GLU A 450 7.27 -10.16 1.13
N ILE A 451 6.04 -9.91 0.69
CA ILE A 451 5.27 -10.77 -0.21
C ILE A 451 5.02 -10.00 -1.49
N LEU A 452 5.50 -10.53 -2.62
CA LEU A 452 5.25 -9.96 -3.93
C LEU A 452 3.91 -10.48 -4.46
N VAL A 453 3.02 -9.55 -4.82
CA VAL A 453 1.78 -9.84 -5.56
C VAL A 453 1.98 -9.39 -7.00
N ASP A 454 2.08 -10.34 -7.92
CA ASP A 454 2.39 -10.10 -9.34
C ASP A 454 1.43 -10.80 -10.32
N ASP A 455 0.35 -11.41 -9.83
CA ASP A 455 -0.59 -12.22 -10.62
C ASP A 455 -2.02 -11.63 -10.65
N TRP A 456 -2.27 -10.51 -9.97
CA TRP A 456 -3.62 -9.96 -9.86
C TRP A 456 -4.04 -9.08 -11.05
N ILE A 457 -5.29 -9.24 -11.49
CA ILE A 457 -5.89 -8.48 -12.59
C ILE A 457 -7.06 -7.65 -12.03
N PRO A 458 -7.01 -6.30 -12.10
CA PRO A 458 -8.14 -5.47 -11.70
C PRO A 458 -9.40 -5.77 -12.52
N LYS A 459 -10.50 -6.05 -11.83
CA LYS A 459 -11.81 -6.39 -12.43
C LYS A 459 -12.89 -5.42 -11.96
N ASP A 460 -13.95 -5.30 -12.75
CA ASP A 460 -15.17 -4.59 -12.37
C ASP A 460 -16.12 -5.49 -11.53
N ALA A 461 -17.24 -4.93 -11.11
CA ALA A 461 -18.24 -5.65 -10.31
C ALA A 461 -18.86 -6.86 -11.03
N ASP A 462 -18.76 -6.93 -12.35
CA ASP A 462 -19.22 -8.06 -13.17
C ASP A 462 -18.13 -9.13 -13.36
N GLY A 463 -16.95 -8.94 -12.74
CA GLY A 463 -15.81 -9.87 -12.79
C GLY A 463 -15.01 -9.79 -14.09
N THR A 464 -15.19 -8.74 -14.89
CA THR A 464 -14.46 -8.54 -16.14
C THR A 464 -13.31 -7.54 -15.97
N PRO A 465 -12.18 -7.69 -16.68
CA PRO A 465 -11.07 -6.74 -16.57
C PRO A 465 -11.52 -5.31 -16.89
N ASN A 466 -11.29 -4.40 -15.95
CA ASN A 466 -11.83 -3.03 -16.01
C ASN A 466 -11.02 -2.08 -16.92
N GLY A 467 -9.96 -2.57 -17.56
CA GLY A 467 -9.07 -1.80 -18.44
C GLY A 467 -7.91 -1.10 -17.74
N ALA A 468 -7.74 -1.29 -16.44
CA ALA A 468 -6.52 -0.91 -15.73
C ALA A 468 -5.33 -1.78 -16.16
N ASP A 469 -4.12 -1.34 -15.80
CA ASP A 469 -2.91 -2.11 -16.05
C ASP A 469 -2.99 -3.46 -15.34
N GLY A 470 -2.63 -4.52 -16.06
CA GLY A 470 -2.63 -5.89 -15.54
C GLY A 470 -1.29 -6.30 -14.93
N PRO A 471 -1.17 -7.59 -14.57
CA PRO A 471 0.06 -8.16 -14.03
C PRO A 471 1.20 -8.11 -15.06
N PRO A 472 2.47 -8.17 -14.62
CA PRO A 472 3.63 -8.32 -15.49
C PRO A 472 3.48 -9.48 -16.48
N ALA A 473 4.16 -9.38 -17.63
CA ALA A 473 4.10 -10.44 -18.61
C ALA A 473 4.74 -11.73 -18.05
N PRO A 474 4.24 -12.94 -18.40
CA PRO A 474 4.79 -14.19 -17.88
C PRO A 474 6.30 -14.30 -18.12
N GLY A 475 7.06 -14.45 -17.04
CA GLY A 475 8.53 -14.57 -17.06
C GLY A 475 9.29 -13.25 -16.90
N GLU A 476 8.62 -12.11 -16.78
CA GLU A 476 9.26 -10.87 -16.33
C GLU A 476 9.59 -10.93 -14.84
N THR A 477 10.79 -10.51 -14.46
CA THR A 477 11.20 -10.43 -13.06
C THR A 477 10.79 -9.08 -12.50
N VAL A 478 9.91 -9.07 -11.49
CA VAL A 478 9.59 -7.87 -10.72
C VAL A 478 10.65 -7.68 -9.63
N THR A 479 11.19 -6.48 -9.51
CA THR A 479 12.14 -6.11 -8.46
C THR A 479 11.45 -5.34 -7.35
N THR A 480 11.82 -5.59 -6.09
CA THR A 480 11.41 -4.77 -4.94
C THR A 480 12.55 -3.79 -4.57
N PRO A 481 12.25 -2.53 -4.21
CA PRO A 481 10.94 -1.84 -4.28
C PRO A 481 10.43 -1.67 -5.71
N ILE A 482 9.11 -1.62 -5.88
CA ILE A 482 8.48 -1.36 -7.18
C ILE A 482 8.90 0.03 -7.69
N PRO A 483 9.36 0.16 -8.96
CA PRO A 483 9.79 1.43 -9.52
C PRO A 483 8.65 2.45 -9.61
N ASP A 484 8.99 3.74 -9.52
CA ASP A 484 8.08 4.88 -9.73
C ASP A 484 8.50 5.62 -11.02
N PRO A 485 7.65 5.75 -12.05
CA PRO A 485 6.27 5.26 -12.12
C PRO A 485 6.20 3.73 -12.29
N PRO A 486 5.26 3.06 -11.61
CA PRO A 486 5.00 1.64 -11.83
C PRO A 486 4.48 1.39 -13.25
N THR A 487 4.67 0.18 -13.79
CA THR A 487 4.20 -0.21 -15.14
C THR A 487 3.20 -1.36 -15.18
N THR A 488 2.98 -2.03 -14.05
CA THR A 488 2.08 -3.20 -13.91
C THR A 488 1.23 -3.08 -12.66
N SER A 489 0.30 -4.00 -12.45
CA SER A 489 -0.53 -4.09 -11.25
C SER A 489 0.24 -4.63 -10.02
N ALA A 490 1.53 -4.98 -10.16
CA ALA A 490 2.29 -5.62 -9.10
C ALA A 490 2.57 -4.68 -7.91
N PHE A 491 2.48 -5.24 -6.69
CA PHE A 491 2.76 -4.52 -5.46
C PHE A 491 3.33 -5.45 -4.38
N VAL A 492 3.92 -4.86 -3.35
CA VAL A 492 4.51 -5.59 -2.22
C VAL A 492 3.63 -5.48 -0.99
N VAL A 493 3.34 -6.60 -0.33
CA VAL A 493 2.80 -6.66 1.03
C VAL A 493 3.96 -6.86 2.00
N ASP A 494 4.23 -5.85 2.83
CA ASP A 494 5.31 -5.86 3.82
C ASP A 494 4.75 -6.24 5.20
N LEU A 495 5.25 -7.36 5.74
CA LEU A 495 4.94 -7.88 7.08
C LEU A 495 6.09 -7.70 8.06
N GLY A 496 7.19 -7.03 7.68
CA GLY A 496 8.47 -7.01 8.38
C GLY A 496 8.44 -6.65 9.87
N ASN A 497 7.45 -5.87 10.32
CA ASN A 497 7.29 -5.48 11.74
C ASN A 497 6.16 -6.23 12.47
N THR A 498 5.65 -7.31 11.88
CA THR A 498 4.67 -8.18 12.53
C THR A 498 5.33 -8.94 13.67
N THR A 499 4.58 -9.09 14.77
CA THR A 499 5.04 -9.78 15.99
C THR A 499 4.12 -10.94 16.36
N GLN A 500 4.60 -11.81 17.23
CA GLN A 500 3.83 -12.92 17.77
C GLN A 500 3.88 -12.96 19.31
N TYR A 501 3.31 -11.95 19.97
CA TYR A 501 3.25 -11.92 21.43
C TYR A 501 2.03 -12.67 21.97
N GLY A 502 2.08 -13.04 23.26
CA GLY A 502 0.97 -13.69 23.99
C GLY A 502 -0.19 -12.75 24.33
N SER A 503 -0.60 -11.92 23.38
CA SER A 503 -1.76 -11.03 23.43
C SER A 503 -2.70 -11.37 22.29
N GLU A 504 -3.97 -10.95 22.42
CA GLU A 504 -4.97 -11.12 21.36
C GLU A 504 -4.49 -10.60 20.01
N PHE A 505 -5.07 -11.14 18.94
CA PHE A 505 -4.80 -10.66 17.59
C PHE A 505 -5.12 -9.17 17.48
N GLY A 506 -4.20 -8.41 16.90
CA GLY A 506 -4.34 -6.97 16.75
C GLY A 506 -3.68 -6.48 15.49
N VAL A 507 -4.34 -5.52 14.83
CA VAL A 507 -3.76 -4.74 13.73
C VAL A 507 -3.18 -3.46 14.34
N ASN A 508 -1.84 -3.37 14.39
CA ASN A 508 -1.16 -2.23 15.00
C ASN A 508 -1.04 -1.06 14.03
N ASP A 509 -0.68 -1.34 12.77
CA ASP A 509 -0.66 -0.36 11.68
C ASP A 509 -0.96 -1.07 10.36
N GLN A 510 -1.74 -0.42 9.50
CA GLN A 510 -2.00 -0.92 8.16
C GLN A 510 -2.12 0.27 7.21
N ARG A 511 -1.16 0.39 6.28
CA ARG A 511 -1.05 1.55 5.40
C ARG A 511 -0.63 1.14 4.01
N GLN A 512 -1.12 1.89 3.03
CA GLN A 512 -0.80 1.72 1.63
C GLN A 512 -0.61 3.08 0.96
N ASN A 513 0.07 3.11 -0.17
CA ASN A 513 0.53 4.34 -0.83
C ASN A 513 -0.27 4.76 -2.09
N GLY A 514 -1.30 4.01 -2.47
CA GLY A 514 -2.23 4.34 -3.54
C GLY A 514 -3.38 5.25 -3.11
N PHE A 515 -4.01 5.92 -4.07
CA PHE A 515 -5.16 6.78 -3.85
C PHE A 515 -5.97 6.97 -5.15
N ALA A 516 -7.28 7.16 -4.99
CA ALA A 516 -8.17 7.56 -6.07
C ALA A 516 -7.89 9.01 -6.53
N THR A 517 -8.48 9.43 -7.65
CA THR A 517 -8.39 10.82 -8.12
C THR A 517 -8.92 11.81 -7.08
N GLY A 518 -8.29 12.98 -7.00
CA GLY A 518 -8.68 14.05 -6.08
C GLY A 518 -8.86 15.37 -6.83
N ARG A 519 -9.93 16.11 -6.54
CA ARG A 519 -10.07 17.49 -7.02
C ARG A 519 -9.44 18.44 -6.02
N LEU A 520 -8.84 19.53 -6.47
CA LEU A 520 -8.33 20.58 -5.58
C LEU A 520 -9.46 21.09 -4.67
N SER A 521 -9.26 20.97 -3.35
CA SER A 521 -10.17 21.41 -2.30
C SER A 521 -9.72 22.71 -1.65
N GLY A 522 -8.41 22.97 -1.60
CA GLY A 522 -7.86 24.18 -0.98
C GLY A 522 -6.36 24.30 -1.19
N LEU A 523 -5.84 25.50 -0.89
CA LEU A 523 -4.42 25.82 -0.94
C LEU A 523 -4.02 26.45 0.38
N ASP A 524 -2.93 25.95 0.95
CA ASP A 524 -2.34 26.49 2.17
C ASP A 524 -0.86 26.78 1.94
N VAL A 525 -0.32 27.71 2.72
CA VAL A 525 1.12 27.99 2.72
C VAL A 525 1.66 27.76 4.13
N SER A 526 2.83 27.12 4.26
CA SER A 526 3.52 27.04 5.55
C SER A 526 4.23 28.34 5.91
N ASP A 527 4.69 28.43 7.16
CA ASP A 527 5.58 29.50 7.62
C ASP A 527 6.95 29.52 6.91
N GLN A 528 7.37 28.37 6.39
CA GLN A 528 8.53 28.21 5.51
C GLN A 528 8.23 28.59 4.05
N GLY A 529 7.02 29.06 3.74
CA GLY A 529 6.63 29.49 2.39
C GLY A 529 6.37 28.36 1.40
N VAL A 530 6.20 27.12 1.88
CA VAL A 530 5.86 25.97 1.03
C VAL A 530 4.36 25.99 0.75
N LEU A 531 3.99 26.00 -0.53
CA LEU A 531 2.63 25.96 -1.01
C LEU A 531 2.16 24.50 -1.10
N PHE A 532 1.05 24.18 -0.43
CA PHE A 532 0.42 22.87 -0.42
C PHE A 532 -0.94 22.94 -1.09
N ALA A 533 -1.19 22.03 -2.03
CA ALA A 533 -2.52 21.75 -2.54
C ALA A 533 -3.15 20.60 -1.74
N ARG A 534 -4.35 20.84 -1.21
CA ARG A 534 -5.18 19.80 -0.59
C ARG A 534 -6.22 19.32 -1.58
N TYR A 535 -6.36 18.01 -1.68
CA TYR A 535 -7.30 17.37 -2.60
C TYR A 535 -8.46 16.69 -1.84
N THR A 536 -9.58 16.48 -2.53
CA THR A 536 -10.77 15.83 -1.96
C THR A 536 -10.56 14.38 -1.52
N ASN A 537 -9.52 13.71 -2.05
CA ASN A 537 -9.11 12.36 -1.66
C ASN A 537 -8.25 12.35 -0.37
N GLY A 538 -8.08 13.50 0.29
CA GLY A 538 -7.31 13.65 1.52
C GLY A 538 -5.79 13.79 1.32
N GLN A 539 -5.31 13.71 0.08
CA GLN A 539 -3.89 13.91 -0.23
C GLN A 539 -3.51 15.38 -0.19
N SER A 540 -2.25 15.65 0.18
CA SER A 540 -1.65 16.97 0.17
C SER A 540 -0.33 16.93 -0.61
N GLN A 541 -0.24 17.67 -1.70
CA GLN A 541 0.97 17.74 -2.53
C GLN A 541 1.66 19.09 -2.32
N SER A 542 2.99 19.08 -2.21
CA SER A 542 3.77 20.31 -2.25
C SER A 542 3.94 20.75 -3.70
N LEU A 543 3.58 21.98 -4.01
CA LEU A 543 3.67 22.55 -5.37
C LEU A 543 4.97 23.34 -5.58
N GLY A 544 5.53 23.87 -4.50
CA GLY A 544 6.73 24.67 -4.52
C GLY A 544 6.89 25.52 -3.28
N GLN A 545 7.99 26.25 -3.20
CA GLN A 545 8.32 27.14 -2.09
C GLN A 545 8.59 28.55 -2.61
N VAL A 546 7.96 29.56 -2.03
CA VAL A 546 8.15 30.97 -2.41
C VAL A 546 9.61 31.38 -2.18
N ALA A 547 10.22 32.03 -3.17
CA ALA A 547 11.58 32.55 -3.05
C ALA A 547 11.55 34.01 -2.56
N LEU A 548 12.43 34.33 -1.60
CA LEU A 548 12.62 35.68 -1.11
C LEU A 548 13.98 36.23 -1.57
N ALA A 549 14.02 37.53 -1.87
CA ALA A 549 15.25 38.26 -2.18
C ALA A 549 15.59 39.25 -1.06
N SER A 550 16.87 39.33 -0.69
CA SER A 550 17.42 40.40 0.13
C SER A 550 18.50 41.17 -0.63
N PHE A 551 18.76 42.39 -0.20
CA PHE A 551 19.75 43.27 -0.80
C PHE A 551 20.68 43.82 0.28
N ASN A 552 21.96 43.94 -0.05
CA ASN A 552 22.93 44.59 0.85
C ASN A 552 22.55 46.04 1.14
N ASN A 553 21.95 46.74 0.17
CA ASN A 553 21.46 48.10 0.32
C ASN A 553 20.05 48.26 -0.25
N THR A 554 19.03 48.10 0.60
CA THR A 554 17.62 48.26 0.22
C THR A 554 17.28 49.67 -0.25
N ASN A 555 17.99 50.70 0.24
CA ASN A 555 17.79 52.08 -0.19
C ASN A 555 18.27 52.35 -1.63
N GLY A 556 19.09 51.45 -2.19
CA GLY A 556 19.52 51.55 -3.58
C GLY A 556 18.48 51.03 -4.58
N LEU A 557 17.37 50.44 -4.12
CA LEU A 557 16.31 49.95 -4.99
C LEU A 557 15.56 51.12 -5.63
N SER A 558 15.26 51.02 -6.92
CA SER A 558 14.46 52.02 -7.62
C SER A 558 12.98 51.61 -7.59
N PRO A 559 12.06 52.45 -7.08
CA PRO A 559 10.63 52.17 -7.18
C PRO A 559 10.15 52.33 -8.63
N VAL A 560 9.32 51.40 -9.10
CA VAL A 560 8.73 51.42 -10.47
C VAL A 560 7.21 51.62 -10.44
N GLY A 561 6.65 51.84 -9.25
CA GLY A 561 5.20 51.96 -9.01
C GLY A 561 4.59 50.65 -8.55
N GLU A 562 3.29 50.68 -8.24
CA GLU A 562 2.53 49.47 -7.89
C GLU A 562 3.13 48.65 -6.74
N THR A 563 3.73 49.34 -5.76
CA THR A 563 4.49 48.73 -4.65
C THR A 563 5.58 47.74 -5.08
N THR A 564 6.19 48.00 -6.26
CA THR A 564 7.30 47.21 -6.79
C THR A 564 8.59 48.01 -6.97
N TRP A 565 9.70 47.28 -6.92
CA TRP A 565 11.06 47.78 -7.00
C TRP A 565 11.88 46.99 -8.02
N VAL A 566 12.86 47.65 -8.62
CA VAL A 566 13.89 47.03 -9.44
C VAL A 566 15.27 47.24 -8.82
N GLU A 567 16.16 46.29 -9.07
CA GLU A 567 17.55 46.38 -8.64
C GLU A 567 18.31 47.46 -9.42
N THR A 568 19.27 48.09 -8.75
CA THR A 568 20.18 49.05 -9.36
C THR A 568 21.62 48.68 -9.03
N PHE A 569 22.57 49.39 -9.64
CA PHE A 569 23.97 49.23 -9.27
C PHE A 569 24.22 49.58 -7.78
N GLU A 570 23.45 50.50 -7.20
CA GLU A 570 23.61 50.92 -5.80
C GLU A 570 22.98 49.96 -4.79
N SER A 571 21.96 49.17 -5.19
CA SER A 571 21.38 48.13 -4.32
C SER A 571 22.30 46.92 -4.15
N GLY A 572 23.16 46.69 -5.14
CA GLY A 572 23.88 45.44 -5.32
C GLY A 572 23.00 44.35 -5.90
N GLN A 573 23.61 43.18 -6.14
CA GLN A 573 22.90 42.00 -6.62
C GLN A 573 21.97 41.41 -5.55
N PRO A 574 20.82 40.84 -5.95
CA PRO A 574 19.88 40.19 -5.06
C PRO A 574 20.46 38.89 -4.50
N ILE A 575 20.29 38.67 -3.19
CA ILE A 575 20.55 37.38 -2.54
C ILE A 575 19.20 36.68 -2.41
N ILE A 576 18.96 35.68 -3.26
CA ILE A 576 17.71 34.93 -3.31
C ILE A 576 17.87 33.61 -2.55
N GLY A 577 16.89 33.29 -1.72
CA GLY A 577 16.89 32.05 -0.93
C GLY A 577 15.48 31.67 -0.47
N ALA A 578 15.42 30.56 0.27
CA ALA A 578 14.20 30.14 0.92
C ALA A 578 13.87 31.08 2.10
N PRO A 579 12.60 31.20 2.50
CA PRO A 579 12.22 31.90 3.72
C PRO A 579 12.92 31.31 4.95
N ASP A 580 13.09 32.12 5.99
CA ASP A 580 13.70 31.72 7.26
C ASP A 580 15.14 31.17 7.13
N SER A 581 15.82 31.48 6.01
CA SER A 581 17.19 31.06 5.73
C SER A 581 18.15 32.25 5.64
N GLY A 582 19.28 32.17 6.36
CA GLY A 582 20.30 33.21 6.36
C GLY A 582 19.80 34.54 6.94
N THR A 583 19.73 35.58 6.10
CA THR A 583 19.24 36.92 6.46
C THR A 583 17.80 37.17 6.04
N LEU A 584 17.12 36.16 5.47
CA LEU A 584 15.74 36.26 5.01
C LEU A 584 14.77 35.97 6.17
N GLY A 585 13.68 36.72 6.22
CA GLY A 585 12.61 36.56 7.20
C GLY A 585 11.74 35.33 6.92
N SER A 586 10.91 34.99 7.91
CA SER A 586 9.88 33.96 7.80
C SER A 586 8.67 34.46 7.02
N ILE A 587 7.88 33.56 6.44
CA ILE A 587 6.58 33.89 5.84
C ILE A 587 5.47 33.67 6.87
N LYS A 588 4.44 34.51 6.82
CA LYS A 588 3.16 34.32 7.51
C LYS A 588 2.09 34.10 6.47
N ALA A 589 1.49 32.91 6.49
CA ALA A 589 0.38 32.55 5.63
C ALA A 589 -0.92 33.25 6.06
N SER A 590 -1.84 33.40 5.11
CA SER A 590 -3.13 34.08 5.28
C SER A 590 -3.01 35.45 5.95
N SER A 591 -2.03 36.24 5.54
CA SER A 591 -1.77 37.55 6.13
C SER A 591 -1.16 38.51 5.13
N ILE A 592 -1.35 39.79 5.37
CA ILE A 592 -0.80 40.87 4.55
C ILE A 592 -0.01 41.85 5.42
N GLU A 593 1.06 42.40 4.86
CA GLU A 593 1.80 43.50 5.48
C GLU A 593 1.11 44.83 5.14
N GLU A 594 0.60 45.54 6.15
CA GLU A 594 0.04 46.88 6.00
C GLU A 594 1.15 47.92 5.69
N SER A 595 0.73 49.10 5.26
CA SER A 595 1.64 50.24 5.12
C SER A 595 2.36 50.53 6.43
N ASN A 596 3.65 50.83 6.39
CA ASN A 596 4.41 51.22 7.58
C ASN A 596 4.26 52.72 7.94
N VAL A 597 3.28 53.40 7.33
CA VAL A 597 2.99 54.81 7.56
C VAL A 597 2.05 54.98 8.75
N ASP A 598 2.50 55.69 9.78
CA ASP A 598 1.63 56.14 10.87
C ASP A 598 0.91 57.43 10.48
N LEU A 599 -0.40 57.33 10.23
CA LEU A 599 -1.24 58.45 9.83
C LEU A 599 -1.21 59.59 10.85
N SER A 600 -1.12 59.30 12.15
CA SER A 600 -1.10 60.32 13.20
C SER A 600 0.18 61.15 13.11
N ALA A 601 1.31 60.49 12.90
CA ALA A 601 2.60 61.14 12.71
C ALA A 601 2.64 61.96 11.41
N GLU A 602 2.15 61.41 10.30
CA GLU A 602 2.15 62.11 9.01
C GLU A 602 1.22 63.34 9.00
N LEU A 603 0.07 63.29 9.68
CA LEU A 603 -0.81 64.47 9.81
C LEU A 603 -0.13 65.61 10.59
N VAL A 604 0.68 65.28 11.60
CA VAL A 604 1.49 66.29 12.32
C VAL A 604 2.60 66.84 11.43
N ASN A 605 3.31 65.96 10.71
CA ASN A 605 4.35 66.37 9.74
C ASN A 605 3.77 67.29 8.67
N LEU A 606 2.56 67.03 8.18
CA LEU A 606 1.88 67.88 7.20
C LEU A 606 1.62 69.29 7.75
N ILE A 607 1.19 69.40 9.01
CA ILE A 607 1.00 70.70 9.69
C ILE A 607 2.34 71.44 9.83
N ILE A 608 3.43 70.72 10.16
CA ILE A 608 4.77 71.30 10.28
C ILE A 608 5.26 71.80 8.92
N ALA A 609 5.17 70.99 7.87
CA ALA A 609 5.57 71.35 6.52
C ALA A 609 4.77 72.54 5.99
N GLN A 610 3.46 72.58 6.26
CA GLN A 610 2.59 73.73 5.91
C GLN A 610 3.01 75.01 6.64
N ARG A 611 3.31 74.94 7.95
CA ARG A 611 3.81 76.08 8.72
C ARG A 611 5.17 76.56 8.21
N ASN A 612 6.06 75.64 7.86
CA ASN A 612 7.36 75.95 7.26
C ASN A 612 7.21 76.66 5.91
N TYR A 613 6.29 76.18 5.06
CA TYR A 613 5.96 76.84 3.81
C TYR A 613 5.46 78.28 4.03
N GLN A 614 4.52 78.49 4.96
CA GLN A 614 4.00 79.82 5.31
C GLN A 614 5.09 80.76 5.86
N ALA A 615 5.97 80.25 6.74
CA ALA A 615 7.08 81.02 7.30
C ALA A 615 8.10 81.44 6.23
N ASN A 616 8.44 80.54 5.30
CA ASN A 616 9.32 80.84 4.18
C ASN A 616 8.69 81.86 3.21
N ALA A 617 7.38 81.74 2.93
CA ALA A 617 6.65 82.74 2.14
C ALA A 617 6.68 84.12 2.81
N LYS A 618 6.49 84.19 4.13
CA LYS A 618 6.54 85.46 4.88
C LYS A 618 7.92 86.13 4.80
N THR A 619 8.99 85.35 4.73
CA THR A 619 10.37 85.87 4.55
C THR A 619 10.55 86.54 3.19
N ILE A 620 9.88 86.02 2.15
CA ILE A 620 9.87 86.65 0.84
C ILE A 620 9.09 87.97 0.87
N GLU A 621 7.90 87.98 1.49
CA GLU A 621 7.09 89.21 1.63
C GLU A 621 7.83 90.32 2.37
N THR A 622 8.53 89.98 3.47
CA THR A 622 9.30 90.99 4.22
C THR A 622 10.49 91.49 3.44
N SER A 623 11.19 90.60 2.72
CA SER A 623 12.29 91.00 1.83
C SER A 623 11.80 91.93 0.72
N ASP A 624 10.64 91.63 0.12
CA ASP A 624 10.02 92.43 -0.94
C ASP A 624 9.61 93.82 -0.44
N ALA A 625 8.98 93.89 0.75
CA ALA A 625 8.61 95.14 1.39
C ALA A 625 9.84 96.04 1.69
N VAL A 626 10.95 95.45 2.14
CA VAL A 626 12.21 96.18 2.37
C VAL A 626 12.79 96.69 1.05
N THR A 627 12.84 95.86 0.00
CA THR A 627 13.30 96.31 -1.32
C THR A 627 12.42 97.41 -1.90
N GLN A 628 11.10 97.32 -1.76
CA GLN A 628 10.17 98.36 -2.22
C GLN A 628 10.36 99.67 -1.45
N THR A 629 10.62 99.60 -0.14
CA THR A 629 10.94 100.78 0.68
C THR A 629 12.24 101.44 0.22
N ILE A 630 13.27 100.65 -0.12
CA ILE A 630 14.53 101.17 -0.68
C ILE A 630 14.32 101.81 -2.05
N ILE A 631 13.48 101.21 -2.91
CA ILE A 631 13.14 101.76 -4.23
C ILE A 631 12.40 103.10 -4.10
N ASN A 632 11.48 103.21 -3.13
CA ASN A 632 10.70 104.42 -2.86
C ASN A 632 11.50 105.54 -2.14
N LEU A 633 12.74 105.27 -1.70
CA LEU A 633 13.64 106.24 -1.07
C LEU A 633 14.45 107.09 -2.07
N ARG A 634 14.15 107.00 -3.37
CA ARG A 634 14.78 107.82 -4.43
C ARG A 634 13.98 109.04 -4.81
#